data_AF-A0A2G6EM41-F1
#
_entry.id   AF-A0A2G6EM41-F1
#
_cell.length_a   1.000
_cell.length_b   1.000
_cell.length_c   1.000
_cell.angle_alpha   90.00
_cell.angle_beta   90.00
_cell.angle_gamma   90.00
#
_symmetry.space_group_name_H-M   'P 1'
#
loop_
_entity.id
_entity.type
_entity.pdbx_description
1 polymer ?
#
loop_
_entity_poly.entity_id
_entity_poly.type
_entity_poly.pdbx_seq_one_letter_code
_entity_poly.pdbx_strand_id
1 'polypeptide(L)'
;MKAPRRPTDRVSWNRSNKTRSNRMIKKNLVMAAALFFAGAASAEDITSTEDYMCDDGSELSVAYISTSEGSAFAVLLVDDGMHIASIAVSASGVRYVGTEDDRYSWHEKRGEGILTVPDRNERKCSLQEAATATVNVDDVHAAVAGNAECDVDTAVHDDHVVFTVNGVTEGQEMCNLTVAAGKGQELSLEWLSSSPHGAWIVDPEYTSFTDTSPYAVKQDGDIAVGIRLPRAKAIESTSPEAFSVAITVK
;
A
#
# COMPACT_ATOMS: atom_id res chain seq x y z
N MET A 1 50.36 -51.76 11.23
CA MET A 1 50.64 -51.02 9.98
C MET A 1 50.21 -49.57 10.16
N LYS A 2 51.06 -48.64 9.72
CA LYS A 2 51.15 -47.24 10.16
C LYS A 2 50.56 -46.32 9.08
N ALA A 3 49.69 -45.39 9.49
CA ALA A 3 49.02 -44.40 8.63
C ALA A 3 50.00 -43.37 8.02
N PRO A 4 49.54 -42.56 7.05
CA PRO A 4 49.82 -41.14 7.16
C PRO A 4 48.62 -40.23 6.87
N ARG A 5 48.51 -39.19 7.72
CA ARG A 5 47.64 -38.02 7.61
C ARG A 5 48.22 -37.03 6.59
N ARG A 6 47.37 -36.19 5.97
CA ARG A 6 47.77 -35.04 5.15
C ARG A 6 47.18 -33.72 5.69
N PRO A 7 47.78 -32.58 5.34
CA PRO A 7 48.04 -31.49 6.27
C PRO A 7 47.11 -30.28 6.11
N THR A 8 46.98 -29.54 7.21
CA THR A 8 46.35 -28.22 7.33
C THR A 8 47.35 -27.14 6.91
N ASP A 9 47.05 -26.39 5.85
CA ASP A 9 47.79 -25.17 5.54
C ASP A 9 47.08 -23.93 6.08
N ARG A 10 47.86 -23.19 6.85
CA ARG A 10 47.52 -22.07 7.71
C ARG A 10 48.13 -20.84 7.04
N VAL A 11 47.33 -19.97 6.41
CA VAL A 11 47.87 -18.74 5.80
C VAL A 11 48.02 -17.66 6.88
N SER A 12 49.26 -17.24 7.05
CA SER A 12 49.72 -16.28 8.04
C SER A 12 49.47 -14.83 7.62
N TRP A 13 49.05 -14.02 8.58
CA TRP A 13 49.16 -12.57 8.60
C TRP A 13 50.61 -12.09 8.49
N ASN A 14 50.86 -11.00 7.75
CA ASN A 14 52.07 -10.21 7.98
C ASN A 14 51.91 -8.71 7.63
N ARG A 15 52.15 -7.90 8.69
CA ARG A 15 52.86 -6.61 8.78
C ARG A 15 52.46 -5.44 7.86
N SER A 16 51.94 -4.37 8.47
CA SER A 16 52.68 -3.22 9.02
C SER A 16 53.21 -2.26 7.97
N ASN A 17 52.69 -1.03 7.98
CA ASN A 17 53.55 0.14 7.82
C ASN A 17 53.10 1.27 8.75
N LYS A 18 54.09 1.80 9.47
CA LYS A 18 54.02 2.78 10.55
C LYS A 18 54.93 3.93 10.14
N THR A 19 54.42 5.14 10.02
CA THR A 19 55.23 6.37 10.20
C THR A 19 54.31 7.59 10.33
N ARG A 20 54.29 8.17 11.55
CA ARG A 20 54.84 9.50 11.91
C ARG A 20 53.82 10.63 11.68
N SER A 21 53.19 11.17 12.72
CA SER A 21 53.69 12.04 13.81
C SER A 21 53.61 13.53 13.48
N ASN A 22 52.85 14.20 14.34
CA ASN A 22 52.93 15.59 14.81
C ASN A 22 52.45 16.74 13.90
N ARG A 23 51.34 17.36 14.31
CA ARG A 23 51.36 18.73 14.87
C ARG A 23 50.04 19.09 15.57
N MET A 24 50.14 19.41 16.86
CA MET A 24 49.14 20.20 17.59
C MET A 24 49.13 21.63 17.03
N ILE A 25 47.98 22.13 16.56
CA ILE A 25 47.67 23.56 16.52
C ILE A 25 46.18 23.77 16.86
N LYS A 26 45.96 24.24 18.10
CA LYS A 26 45.10 25.35 18.54
C LYS A 26 43.66 25.48 17.99
N LYS A 27 42.72 25.35 18.93
CA LYS A 27 41.65 26.29 19.33
C LYS A 27 40.85 27.04 18.24
N ASN A 28 39.53 26.82 18.35
CA ASN A 28 38.41 27.73 18.11
C ASN A 28 38.02 28.04 16.65
N LEU A 29 36.91 27.47 16.18
CA LEU A 29 35.91 28.15 15.32
C LEU A 29 34.60 27.34 15.35
N VAL A 30 33.62 27.87 16.09
CA VAL A 30 32.36 28.43 15.57
C VAL A 30 31.31 27.38 15.19
N MET A 31 30.34 27.33 16.10
CA MET A 31 28.97 26.83 16.02
C MET A 31 28.25 27.37 14.78
N ALA A 32 27.86 26.50 13.83
CA ALA A 32 26.82 26.75 12.84
C ALA A 32 26.50 25.46 12.07
N ALA A 33 25.55 24.67 12.58
CA ALA A 33 24.83 23.69 11.77
C ALA A 33 23.47 23.43 12.43
N ALA A 34 22.64 24.48 12.53
CA ALA A 34 21.20 24.28 12.60
C ALA A 34 20.76 23.84 11.21
N LEU A 35 20.87 22.53 10.95
CA LEU A 35 20.25 21.91 9.80
C LEU A 35 18.74 22.04 10.01
N PHE A 36 18.13 22.81 9.11
CA PHE A 36 16.70 22.81 8.87
C PHE A 36 16.25 21.37 8.60
N PHE A 37 15.77 20.67 9.63
CA PHE A 37 14.79 19.62 9.42
C PHE A 37 13.46 20.33 9.18
N ALA A 38 13.29 20.85 7.96
CA ALA A 38 11.94 21.02 7.42
C ALA A 38 11.37 19.61 7.34
N GLY A 39 10.48 19.28 8.27
CA GLY A 39 9.69 18.07 8.18
C GLY A 39 8.95 18.08 6.85
N ALA A 40 9.33 17.18 5.96
CA ALA A 40 8.41 16.72 4.93
C ALA A 40 7.32 15.97 5.69
N ALA A 41 6.30 16.70 6.16
CA ALA A 41 4.99 16.11 6.36
C ALA A 41 4.65 15.51 5.00
N SER A 42 4.70 14.18 4.93
CA SER A 42 4.25 13.45 3.77
C SER A 42 2.75 13.71 3.74
N ALA A 43 2.33 14.66 2.91
CA ALA A 43 0.92 14.85 2.65
C ALA A 43 0.41 13.54 2.04
N GLU A 44 -0.49 12.88 2.75
CA GLU A 44 -1.16 11.69 2.25
C GLU A 44 -2.09 12.16 1.12
N ASP A 45 -1.65 11.99 -0.12
CA ASP A 45 -2.52 12.22 -1.28
C ASP A 45 -3.57 11.11 -1.29
N ILE A 46 -4.84 11.48 -1.08
CA ILE A 46 -5.94 10.52 -1.10
C ILE A 46 -6.25 10.22 -2.56
N THR A 47 -6.11 8.94 -2.92
CA THR A 47 -6.44 8.43 -4.24
C THR A 47 -7.58 7.43 -4.13
N SER A 48 -8.68 7.65 -4.84
CA SER A 48 -9.74 6.65 -5.06
C SER A 48 -9.85 6.34 -6.55
N THR A 49 -10.27 5.13 -6.90
CA THR A 49 -10.53 4.75 -8.30
C THR A 49 -11.95 4.23 -8.42
N GLU A 50 -12.64 4.64 -9.48
CA GLU A 50 -14.01 4.26 -9.79
C GLU A 50 -14.13 3.88 -11.26
N ASP A 51 -14.89 2.82 -11.55
CA ASP A 51 -15.14 2.33 -12.90
C ASP A 51 -16.59 2.63 -13.31
N TYR A 52 -16.77 3.12 -14.53
CA TYR A 52 -18.06 3.53 -15.07
C TYR A 52 -18.34 2.78 -16.37
N MET A 53 -19.61 2.40 -16.59
CA MET A 53 -20.11 1.93 -17.87
C MET A 53 -20.82 3.07 -18.60
N CYS A 54 -20.40 3.37 -19.81
CA CYS A 54 -21.01 4.40 -20.65
C CYS A 54 -22.12 3.84 -21.54
N ASP A 55 -23.02 4.71 -21.99
CA ASP A 55 -24.21 4.38 -22.80
C ASP A 55 -23.89 3.82 -24.20
N ASP A 56 -22.68 4.01 -24.69
CA ASP A 56 -22.15 3.39 -25.91
C ASP A 56 -21.50 2.01 -25.68
N GLY A 57 -21.50 1.52 -24.43
CA GLY A 57 -20.89 0.26 -24.02
C GLY A 57 -19.38 0.34 -23.76
N SER A 58 -18.79 1.54 -23.81
CA SER A 58 -17.39 1.74 -23.40
C SER A 58 -17.25 1.82 -21.87
N GLU A 59 -16.08 1.44 -21.37
CA GLU A 59 -15.69 1.58 -19.97
C GLU A 59 -14.87 2.84 -19.76
N LEU A 60 -15.05 3.46 -18.59
CA LEU A 60 -14.28 4.61 -18.12
C LEU A 60 -13.77 4.33 -16.71
N SER A 61 -12.46 4.22 -16.54
CA SER A 61 -11.84 4.21 -15.20
C SER A 61 -11.39 5.63 -14.84
N VAL A 62 -11.73 6.08 -13.63
CA VAL A 62 -11.37 7.40 -13.12
C VAL A 62 -10.62 7.25 -11.81
N ALA A 63 -9.38 7.73 -11.75
CA ALA A 63 -8.67 7.90 -10.49
C ALA A 63 -8.79 9.34 -10.01
N TYR A 64 -9.42 9.55 -8.85
CA TYR A 64 -9.56 10.85 -8.20
C TYR A 64 -8.40 11.07 -7.24
N ILE A 65 -7.71 12.18 -7.38
CA ILE A 65 -6.56 12.55 -6.55
C ILE A 65 -6.89 13.86 -5.86
N SER A 66 -6.91 13.85 -4.54
CA SER A 66 -7.04 15.07 -3.72
C SER A 66 -5.75 15.33 -2.97
N THR A 67 -5.17 16.51 -3.20
CA THR A 67 -3.95 16.95 -2.53
C THR A 67 -4.27 17.65 -1.22
N SER A 68 -3.36 17.60 -0.26
CA SER A 68 -3.47 18.34 1.01
C SER A 68 -3.60 19.87 0.83
N GLU A 69 -3.13 20.40 -0.30
CA GLU A 69 -3.22 21.83 -0.65
C GLU A 69 -4.60 22.24 -1.19
N GLY A 70 -5.54 21.29 -1.29
CA GLY A 70 -6.90 21.52 -1.78
C GLY A 70 -7.05 21.48 -3.29
N SER A 71 -5.99 21.14 -4.04
CA SER A 71 -6.10 20.82 -5.46
C SER A 71 -6.70 19.43 -5.64
N ALA A 72 -7.57 19.26 -6.64
CA ALA A 72 -8.17 17.98 -6.99
C ALA A 72 -8.03 17.71 -8.49
N PHE A 73 -7.72 16.46 -8.82
CA PHE A 73 -7.51 15.98 -10.19
C PHE A 73 -8.33 14.71 -10.42
N ALA A 74 -8.67 14.47 -11.67
CA ALA A 74 -9.16 13.20 -12.17
C ALA A 74 -8.23 12.72 -13.28
N VAL A 75 -7.75 11.48 -13.16
CA VAL A 75 -7.05 10.78 -14.24
C VAL A 75 -8.06 9.86 -14.91
N LEU A 76 -8.43 10.18 -16.15
CA LEU A 76 -9.40 9.46 -16.95
C LEU A 76 -8.67 8.46 -17.85
N LEU A 77 -9.02 7.17 -17.78
CA LEU A 77 -8.58 6.16 -18.74
C LEU A 77 -9.69 5.97 -19.78
N VAL A 78 -9.45 6.44 -20.99
CA VAL A 78 -10.42 6.47 -22.09
C VAL A 78 -9.79 5.92 -23.36
N ASP A 79 -10.39 4.91 -23.99
CA ASP A 79 -9.89 4.30 -25.23
C ASP A 79 -8.38 3.93 -25.13
N ASP A 80 -7.96 3.35 -23.99
CA ASP A 80 -6.57 3.04 -23.60
C ASP A 80 -5.63 4.25 -23.45
N GLY A 81 -6.15 5.47 -23.51
CA GLY A 81 -5.44 6.74 -23.30
C GLY A 81 -5.64 7.30 -21.89
N MET A 82 -4.57 7.85 -21.31
CA MET A 82 -4.61 8.52 -20.00
C MET A 82 -4.73 10.03 -20.18
N HIS A 83 -5.75 10.63 -19.56
CA HIS A 83 -6.07 12.05 -19.64
C HIS A 83 -6.16 12.66 -18.25
N ILE A 84 -5.44 13.75 -18.00
CA ILE A 84 -5.42 14.41 -16.68
C ILE A 84 -6.30 15.65 -16.75
N ALA A 85 -7.28 15.71 -15.85
CA ALA A 85 -8.24 16.80 -15.75
C ALA A 85 -8.19 17.43 -14.35
N SER A 86 -8.16 18.76 -14.27
CA SER A 86 -8.21 19.51 -13.01
C SER A 86 -9.64 19.89 -12.66
N ILE A 87 -9.92 20.01 -11.35
CA ILE A 87 -11.23 20.43 -10.88
C ILE A 87 -11.59 21.84 -11.39
N ALA A 88 -12.81 22.00 -11.87
CA ALA A 88 -13.37 23.24 -12.38
C ALA A 88 -14.66 23.61 -11.64
N VAL A 89 -14.99 24.90 -11.61
CA VAL A 89 -16.22 25.39 -10.99
C VAL A 89 -17.43 24.81 -11.70
N SER A 90 -18.36 24.24 -10.94
CA SER A 90 -19.63 23.68 -11.41
C SER A 90 -20.79 24.13 -10.52
N ALA A 91 -21.98 24.25 -11.11
CA ALA A 91 -23.20 24.62 -10.37
C ALA A 91 -23.81 23.43 -9.60
N SER A 92 -23.50 22.19 -9.99
CA SER A 92 -23.97 20.97 -9.33
C SER A 92 -23.04 19.81 -9.66
N GLY A 93 -22.71 18.97 -8.68
CA GLY A 93 -21.75 17.87 -8.87
C GLY A 93 -20.30 18.37 -8.98
N VAL A 94 -19.40 17.49 -9.40
CA VAL A 94 -17.97 17.80 -9.57
C VAL A 94 -17.63 17.76 -11.05
N ARG A 95 -16.93 18.79 -11.53
CA ARG A 95 -16.51 18.87 -12.93
C ARG A 95 -14.99 18.94 -12.99
N TYR A 96 -14.40 18.09 -13.83
CA TYR A 96 -12.99 18.06 -14.16
C TYR A 96 -12.83 18.42 -15.65
N VAL A 97 -11.85 19.25 -15.96
CA VAL A 97 -11.57 19.71 -17.33
C VAL A 97 -10.09 19.46 -17.62
N GLY A 98 -9.81 18.84 -18.76
CA GLY A 98 -8.45 18.62 -19.25
C GLY A 98 -7.74 19.92 -19.59
N THR A 99 -6.44 19.81 -19.86
CA THR A 99 -5.62 20.95 -20.32
C THR A 99 -6.08 21.45 -21.70
N GLU A 100 -5.62 22.62 -22.16
CA GLU A 100 -6.08 23.23 -23.43
C GLU A 100 -5.93 22.29 -24.64
N ASP A 101 -4.90 21.46 -24.65
CA ASP A 101 -4.64 20.48 -25.72
C ASP A 101 -5.52 19.22 -25.60
N ASP A 102 -5.98 18.91 -24.39
CA ASP A 102 -6.69 17.70 -24.03
C ASP A 102 -8.13 18.06 -23.67
N ARG A 103 -8.95 18.34 -24.70
CA ARG A 103 -10.33 18.89 -24.59
C ARG A 103 -11.36 17.93 -23.95
N TYR A 104 -10.92 17.00 -23.10
CA TYR A 104 -11.77 16.12 -22.32
C TYR A 104 -12.40 16.87 -21.14
N SER A 105 -13.63 16.52 -20.80
CA SER A 105 -14.19 16.89 -19.51
C SER A 105 -15.03 15.79 -18.92
N TRP A 106 -14.96 15.66 -17.61
CA TRP A 106 -15.72 14.70 -16.83
C TRP A 106 -16.58 15.45 -15.83
N HIS A 107 -17.89 15.22 -15.85
CA HIS A 107 -18.82 15.85 -14.91
C HIS A 107 -19.60 14.77 -14.17
N GLU A 108 -19.25 14.54 -12.91
CA GLU A 108 -19.85 13.53 -12.04
C GLU A 108 -20.89 14.16 -11.09
N LYS A 109 -21.93 13.37 -10.80
CA LYS A 109 -22.92 13.63 -9.75
C LYS A 109 -23.60 12.33 -9.30
N ARG A 110 -23.28 11.89 -8.08
CA ARG A 110 -23.94 10.76 -7.39
C ARG A 110 -23.79 9.43 -8.13
N GLY A 111 -22.60 9.13 -8.62
CA GLY A 111 -22.33 7.87 -9.34
C GLY A 111 -22.89 7.86 -10.77
N GLU A 112 -23.34 9.00 -11.29
CA GLU A 112 -23.56 9.21 -12.71
C GLU A 112 -22.61 10.29 -13.18
N GLY A 113 -22.16 10.23 -14.43
CA GLY A 113 -21.39 11.31 -15.01
C GLY A 113 -21.49 11.42 -16.52
N ILE A 114 -21.05 12.57 -17.01
CA ILE A 114 -21.02 12.90 -18.43
C ILE A 114 -19.56 13.06 -18.84
N LEU A 115 -19.11 12.22 -19.76
CA LEU A 115 -17.79 12.30 -20.37
C LEU A 115 -17.90 12.99 -21.73
N THR A 116 -17.30 14.17 -21.83
CA THR A 116 -17.11 14.88 -23.10
C THR A 116 -15.77 14.47 -23.69
N VAL A 117 -15.80 13.94 -24.91
CA VAL A 117 -14.61 13.53 -25.67
C VAL A 117 -14.42 14.50 -26.83
N PRO A 118 -13.18 14.94 -27.12
CA PRO A 118 -12.91 15.76 -28.29
C PRO A 118 -13.40 15.09 -29.58
N ASP A 119 -14.11 15.84 -30.42
CA ASP A 119 -14.57 15.41 -31.74
C ASP A 119 -15.52 14.18 -31.74
N ARG A 120 -16.13 13.87 -30.59
CA ARG A 120 -17.21 12.88 -30.45
C ARG A 120 -18.40 13.44 -29.67
N ASN A 121 -19.47 12.66 -29.57
CA ASN A 121 -20.62 12.99 -28.72
C ASN A 121 -20.28 12.78 -27.24
N GLU A 122 -21.03 13.45 -26.37
CA GLU A 122 -21.01 13.20 -24.94
C GLU A 122 -21.48 11.76 -24.65
N ARG A 123 -20.81 11.11 -23.70
CA ARG A 123 -21.18 9.79 -23.18
C ARG A 123 -21.76 9.93 -21.80
N LYS A 124 -22.90 9.29 -21.55
CA LYS A 124 -23.46 9.18 -20.20
C LYS A 124 -22.93 7.91 -19.58
N CYS A 125 -22.28 8.04 -18.45
CA CYS A 125 -21.65 6.92 -17.78
C CYS A 125 -22.24 6.77 -16.38
N SER A 126 -22.50 5.53 -15.99
CA SER A 126 -23.01 5.17 -14.67
C SER A 126 -21.95 4.36 -13.95
N LEU A 127 -21.74 4.63 -12.67
CA LEU A 127 -20.82 3.90 -11.83
C LEU A 127 -21.20 2.43 -11.91
N GLN A 128 -20.23 1.60 -12.28
CA GLN A 128 -20.41 0.18 -12.12
C GLN A 128 -20.37 -0.06 -10.61
N GLU A 129 -21.48 -0.53 -10.05
CA GLU A 129 -21.41 -1.14 -8.73
C GLU A 129 -20.32 -2.21 -8.84
N ALA A 130 -19.28 -2.09 -7.99
CA ALA A 130 -18.25 -3.12 -7.90
C ALA A 130 -18.99 -4.44 -7.84
N ALA A 131 -18.84 -5.26 -8.87
CA ALA A 131 -19.61 -6.48 -9.02
C ALA A 131 -19.48 -7.20 -7.68
N THR A 132 -20.59 -7.36 -6.96
CA THR A 132 -20.56 -8.00 -5.65
C THR A 132 -20.10 -9.41 -5.92
N ALA A 133 -18.79 -9.63 -5.74
CA ALA A 133 -18.22 -10.93 -5.81
C ALA A 133 -18.91 -11.69 -4.69
N THR A 134 -19.73 -12.66 -5.08
CA THR A 134 -20.35 -13.53 -4.09
C THR A 134 -19.21 -14.27 -3.43
N VAL A 135 -18.95 -13.96 -2.16
CA VAL A 135 -17.93 -14.65 -1.40
C VAL A 135 -18.41 -16.10 -1.25
N ASN A 136 -17.72 -17.04 -1.90
CA ASN A 136 -17.94 -18.46 -1.65
C ASN A 136 -17.37 -18.80 -0.28
N VAL A 137 -18.24 -18.80 0.73
CA VAL A 137 -17.89 -19.06 2.14
C VAL A 137 -17.13 -20.37 2.34
N ASP A 138 -17.38 -21.37 1.49
CA ASP A 138 -16.72 -22.67 1.58
C ASP A 138 -15.21 -22.64 1.24
N ASP A 139 -14.74 -21.60 0.54
CA ASP A 139 -13.32 -21.43 0.19
C ASP A 139 -12.57 -20.47 1.13
N VAL A 140 -13.29 -19.87 2.08
CA VAL A 140 -12.77 -18.85 2.98
C VAL A 140 -12.05 -19.52 4.14
N HIS A 141 -10.72 -19.47 4.12
CA HIS A 141 -9.89 -19.92 5.22
C HIS A 141 -8.73 -18.95 5.43
N ALA A 142 -8.32 -18.83 6.69
CA ALA A 142 -7.09 -18.16 7.06
C ALA A 142 -6.07 -19.19 7.54
N ALA A 143 -4.86 -19.15 6.98
CA ALA A 143 -3.74 -19.92 7.51
C ALA A 143 -2.76 -18.97 8.20
N VAL A 144 -2.45 -19.24 9.46
CA VAL A 144 -1.45 -18.51 10.23
C VAL A 144 -0.09 -19.18 10.09
N ALA A 145 0.91 -18.38 9.75
CA ALA A 145 2.32 -18.75 9.70
C ALA A 145 3.17 -17.64 10.33
N GLY A 146 4.46 -17.90 10.53
CA GLY A 146 5.39 -16.96 11.16
C GLY A 146 5.89 -17.46 12.50
N ASN A 147 6.60 -16.58 13.21
CA ASN A 147 7.20 -16.87 14.51
C ASN A 147 6.48 -16.18 15.67
N ALA A 148 5.51 -15.31 15.40
CA ALA A 148 4.64 -14.73 16.41
C ALA A 148 3.45 -15.66 16.73
N GLU A 149 2.90 -15.51 17.94
CA GLU A 149 1.62 -16.11 18.33
C GLU A 149 0.48 -15.18 17.87
N CYS A 150 -0.39 -15.70 17.01
CA CYS A 150 -1.56 -14.98 16.52
C CYS A 150 -2.79 -15.86 16.55
N ASP A 151 -3.87 -15.30 17.07
CA ASP A 151 -5.20 -15.87 17.07
C ASP A 151 -6.03 -15.20 15.98
N VAL A 152 -6.80 -16.00 15.24
CA VAL A 152 -7.67 -15.52 14.16
C VAL A 152 -9.08 -15.99 14.41
N ASP A 153 -9.98 -15.03 14.61
CA ASP A 153 -11.42 -15.26 14.65
C ASP A 153 -12.02 -14.87 13.30
N THR A 154 -12.92 -15.70 12.77
CA THR A 154 -13.56 -15.45 11.46
C THR A 154 -15.06 -15.20 11.65
N ALA A 155 -15.56 -14.12 11.08
CA ALA A 155 -16.98 -13.81 10.99
C ALA A 155 -17.39 -13.72 9.51
N VAL A 156 -18.41 -14.49 9.14
CA VAL A 156 -18.94 -14.52 7.77
C VAL A 156 -20.24 -13.74 7.71
N HIS A 157 -20.35 -12.85 6.74
CA HIS A 157 -21.54 -12.06 6.43
C HIS A 157 -22.02 -12.38 5.01
N ASP A 158 -23.21 -11.88 4.63
CA ASP A 158 -23.81 -12.18 3.33
C ASP A 158 -22.99 -11.66 2.14
N ASP A 159 -22.25 -10.56 2.33
CA ASP A 159 -21.51 -9.85 1.28
C ASP A 159 -20.01 -9.68 1.57
N HIS A 160 -19.50 -10.16 2.71
CA HIS A 160 -18.09 -10.06 3.08
C HIS A 160 -17.69 -11.04 4.18
N VAL A 161 -16.38 -11.21 4.38
CA VAL A 161 -15.81 -11.95 5.52
C VAL A 161 -14.87 -11.04 6.28
N VAL A 162 -14.94 -11.12 7.61
CA VAL A 162 -14.03 -10.41 8.52
C VAL A 162 -13.17 -11.42 9.28
N PHE A 163 -11.85 -11.27 9.18
CA PHE A 163 -10.87 -11.96 10.01
C PHE A 163 -10.36 -11.00 11.08
N THR A 164 -10.69 -11.27 12.34
CA THR A 164 -10.14 -10.53 13.46
C THR A 164 -8.87 -11.23 13.93
N VAL A 165 -7.73 -10.55 13.76
CA VAL A 165 -6.42 -11.06 14.13
C VAL A 165 -5.96 -10.37 15.40
N ASN A 166 -5.75 -11.16 16.45
CA ASN A 166 -5.16 -10.71 17.70
C ASN A 166 -3.80 -11.37 17.86
N GLY A 167 -2.80 -10.62 18.30
CA GLY A 167 -1.48 -11.19 18.49
C GLY A 167 -0.56 -10.32 19.31
N VAL A 168 0.61 -10.87 19.59
CA VAL A 168 1.70 -10.18 20.30
C VAL A 168 2.99 -10.47 19.55
N THR A 169 3.82 -9.45 19.30
CA THR A 169 5.16 -9.63 18.72
C THR A 169 6.24 -9.02 19.60
N GLU A 170 7.39 -9.69 19.69
CA GLU A 170 8.61 -9.14 20.28
C GLU A 170 9.71 -8.98 19.23
N GLY A 171 10.35 -7.81 19.19
CA GLY A 171 11.47 -7.55 18.29
C GLY A 171 11.07 -7.68 16.81
N GLN A 172 11.69 -8.64 16.09
CA GLN A 172 11.47 -8.89 14.66
C GLN A 172 10.46 -10.01 14.37
N GLU A 173 9.72 -10.45 15.39
CA GLU A 173 8.61 -11.37 15.18
C GLU A 173 7.56 -10.77 14.25
N MET A 174 6.90 -11.66 13.51
CA MET A 174 5.87 -11.30 12.56
C MET A 174 4.76 -12.35 12.54
N CYS A 175 3.54 -11.85 12.35
CA CYS A 175 2.38 -12.64 12.02
C CYS A 175 2.24 -12.68 10.50
N ASN A 176 2.20 -13.86 9.89
CA ASN A 176 1.82 -13.99 8.48
C ASN A 176 0.48 -14.71 8.40
N LEU A 177 -0.46 -14.12 7.71
CA LEU A 177 -1.74 -14.71 7.39
C LEU A 177 -1.81 -14.95 5.90
N THR A 178 -2.50 -16.00 5.50
CA THR A 178 -2.92 -16.22 4.12
C THR A 178 -4.43 -16.18 4.10
N VAL A 179 -5.01 -15.35 3.24
CA VAL A 179 -6.46 -15.15 3.11
C VAL A 179 -6.85 -15.44 1.67
N ALA A 180 -7.77 -16.37 1.46
CA ALA A 180 -8.32 -16.63 0.14
C ALA A 180 -9.20 -15.45 -0.31
N ALA A 181 -8.94 -14.93 -1.52
CA ALA A 181 -9.75 -13.89 -2.15
C ALA A 181 -9.81 -14.08 -3.67
N GLY A 182 -10.95 -13.73 -4.25
CA GLY A 182 -11.21 -13.76 -5.69
C GLY A 182 -10.79 -12.46 -6.38
N LYS A 183 -10.51 -12.54 -7.68
CA LYS A 183 -10.24 -11.39 -8.53
C LYS A 183 -11.40 -10.39 -8.47
N GLY A 184 -11.06 -9.12 -8.28
CA GLY A 184 -12.02 -8.03 -8.18
C GLY A 184 -12.58 -7.81 -6.78
N GLN A 185 -12.33 -8.72 -5.83
CA GLN A 185 -12.66 -8.49 -4.42
C GLN A 185 -11.77 -7.41 -3.82
N GLU A 186 -12.30 -6.76 -2.81
CA GLU A 186 -11.62 -5.73 -2.03
C GLU A 186 -11.16 -6.32 -0.69
N LEU A 187 -9.86 -6.19 -0.40
CA LEU A 187 -9.28 -6.51 0.89
C LEU A 187 -8.96 -5.21 1.62
N SER A 188 -9.52 -5.03 2.82
CA SER A 188 -9.25 -3.86 3.68
C SER A 188 -8.74 -4.27 5.05
N LEU A 189 -7.99 -3.38 5.69
CA LEU A 189 -7.44 -3.55 7.04
C LEU A 189 -7.86 -2.40 7.94
N GLU A 190 -8.33 -2.74 9.14
CA GLU A 190 -8.70 -1.78 10.18
C GLU A 190 -8.06 -2.17 11.52
N TRP A 191 -7.23 -1.29 12.08
CA TRP A 191 -6.65 -1.51 13.41
C TRP A 191 -7.70 -1.33 14.50
N LEU A 192 -8.00 -2.41 15.22
CA LEU A 192 -8.98 -2.42 16.33
C LEU A 192 -8.37 -1.93 17.66
N SER A 193 -7.05 -1.80 17.71
CA SER A 193 -6.30 -1.30 18.86
C SER A 193 -5.23 -0.31 18.40
N SER A 194 -4.90 0.66 19.25
CA SER A 194 -3.72 1.50 19.01
C SER A 194 -2.47 0.64 19.13
N SER A 195 -1.77 0.45 18.01
CA SER A 195 -0.59 -0.40 17.95
C SER A 195 0.48 0.22 17.04
N PRO A 196 1.78 0.07 17.35
CA PRO A 196 2.86 0.54 16.49
C PRO A 196 3.16 -0.39 15.31
N HIS A 197 2.40 -1.47 15.14
CA HIS A 197 2.58 -2.43 14.05
C HIS A 197 2.22 -1.81 12.70
N GLY A 198 2.90 -2.28 11.66
CA GLY A 198 2.48 -2.09 10.27
C GLY A 198 1.96 -3.40 9.71
N ALA A 199 1.11 -3.29 8.70
CA ALA A 199 0.64 -4.42 7.91
C ALA A 199 1.04 -4.23 6.43
N TRP A 200 1.27 -5.33 5.72
CA TRP A 200 1.49 -5.29 4.28
C TRP A 200 0.79 -6.47 3.62
N ILE A 201 0.32 -6.21 2.40
CA ILE A 201 -0.33 -7.21 1.56
C ILE A 201 0.68 -7.64 0.50
N VAL A 202 0.77 -8.94 0.26
CA VAL A 202 1.54 -9.55 -0.83
C VAL A 202 0.59 -10.35 -1.69
N ASP A 203 0.30 -9.82 -2.87
CA ASP A 203 -0.37 -10.57 -3.94
C ASP A 203 0.64 -11.58 -4.56
N PRO A 204 0.20 -12.78 -4.98
CA PRO A 204 1.05 -13.76 -5.67
C PRO A 204 1.84 -13.23 -6.89
N GLU A 205 1.47 -12.11 -7.52
CA GLU A 205 2.32 -11.42 -8.51
C GLU A 205 3.50 -10.61 -7.91
N TYR A 206 3.77 -10.73 -6.61
CA TYR A 206 4.94 -10.19 -5.90
C TYR A 206 5.04 -8.66 -5.81
N THR A 207 3.93 -7.95 -5.84
CA THR A 207 3.92 -6.52 -5.49
C THR A 207 3.61 -6.40 -3.99
N SER A 208 4.62 -6.07 -3.17
CA SER A 208 4.41 -5.78 -1.75
C SER A 208 3.91 -4.35 -1.59
N PHE A 209 2.75 -4.16 -0.97
CA PHE A 209 2.23 -2.83 -0.65
C PHE A 209 2.20 -2.61 0.86
N THR A 210 2.79 -1.51 1.30
CA THR A 210 2.51 -0.93 2.62
C THR A 210 1.40 0.10 2.44
N ASP A 211 0.33 -0.03 3.22
CA ASP A 211 -0.73 0.97 3.41
C ASP A 211 -1.71 1.26 2.26
N THR A 212 -1.87 0.39 1.25
CA THR A 212 -2.92 0.55 0.22
C THR A 212 -4.20 -0.21 0.59
N SER A 213 -4.75 0.05 1.78
CA SER A 213 -6.09 -0.41 2.14
C SER A 213 -7.11 0.68 1.79
N PRO A 214 -8.16 0.41 1.01
CA PRO A 214 -8.53 -0.89 0.45
C PRO A 214 -7.66 -1.33 -0.75
N TYR A 215 -7.52 -2.65 -0.91
CA TYR A 215 -6.76 -3.31 -1.98
C TYR A 215 -7.67 -4.15 -2.88
N ALA A 216 -7.73 -3.82 -4.18
CA ALA A 216 -8.47 -4.61 -5.16
C ALA A 216 -7.62 -5.79 -5.68
N VAL A 217 -8.06 -7.02 -5.38
CA VAL A 217 -7.40 -8.29 -5.70
C VAL A 217 -7.33 -8.49 -7.22
N LYS A 218 -6.14 -8.77 -7.75
CA LYS A 218 -5.91 -8.81 -9.21
C LYS A 218 -6.15 -10.19 -9.82
N GLN A 219 -6.08 -11.24 -9.02
CA GLN A 219 -6.24 -12.63 -9.44
C GLN A 219 -6.84 -13.47 -8.32
N ASP A 220 -7.53 -14.56 -8.66
CA ASP A 220 -8.02 -15.51 -7.67
C ASP A 220 -6.84 -16.17 -6.95
N GLY A 221 -6.91 -16.26 -5.63
CA GLY A 221 -5.99 -17.08 -4.86
C GLY A 221 -5.75 -16.61 -3.44
N ASP A 222 -4.63 -17.07 -2.91
CA ASP A 222 -4.18 -16.87 -1.55
C ASP A 222 -3.39 -15.56 -1.45
N ILE A 223 -3.95 -14.59 -0.74
CA ILE A 223 -3.32 -13.29 -0.47
C ILE A 223 -2.60 -13.35 0.87
N ALA A 224 -1.30 -13.07 0.87
CA ALA A 224 -0.54 -13.05 2.12
C ALA A 224 -0.61 -11.68 2.78
N VAL A 225 -1.00 -11.65 4.05
CA VAL A 225 -1.02 -10.45 4.90
C VAL A 225 0.00 -10.62 6.00
N GLY A 226 1.01 -9.75 6.03
CA GLY A 226 2.02 -9.76 7.08
C GLY A 226 1.82 -8.61 8.06
N ILE A 227 2.00 -8.87 9.35
CA ILE A 227 1.89 -7.90 10.44
C ILE A 227 3.15 -7.96 11.29
N ARG A 228 3.83 -6.82 11.50
CA ARG A 228 5.03 -6.75 12.35
C ARG A 228 5.31 -5.32 12.81
N LEU A 229 6.17 -5.18 13.80
CA LEU A 229 6.77 -3.88 14.15
C LEU A 229 7.67 -3.36 13.02
N PRO A 230 7.55 -2.08 12.63
CA PRO A 230 8.53 -1.44 11.75
C PRO A 230 9.95 -1.65 12.28
N ARG A 231 10.92 -1.87 11.39
CA ARG A 231 12.29 -2.27 11.79
C ARG A 231 12.91 -1.38 12.88
N ALA A 232 12.70 -0.07 12.81
CA ALA A 232 13.18 0.85 13.83
C ALA A 232 12.56 0.56 15.21
N LYS A 233 11.25 0.34 15.27
CA LYS A 233 10.52 -0.01 16.50
C LYS A 233 10.83 -1.41 17.00
N ALA A 234 10.99 -2.38 16.09
CA ALA A 234 11.46 -3.72 16.43
C ALA A 234 12.80 -3.72 17.17
N ILE A 235 13.74 -2.84 16.81
CA ILE A 235 15.05 -2.75 17.46
C ILE A 235 14.97 -2.06 18.83
N GLU A 236 14.07 -1.09 18.97
CA GLU A 236 13.85 -0.33 20.22
C GLU A 236 12.99 -1.08 21.23
N SER A 237 12.13 -1.98 20.77
CA SER A 237 11.20 -2.71 21.62
C SER A 237 11.95 -3.68 22.54
N THR A 238 11.75 -3.50 23.85
CA THR A 238 12.32 -4.35 24.91
C THR A 238 11.27 -5.23 25.57
N SER A 239 10.04 -5.22 25.05
CA SER A 239 8.90 -5.96 25.60
C SER A 239 7.94 -6.35 24.47
N PRO A 240 7.19 -7.46 24.62
CA PRO A 240 6.18 -7.83 23.65
C PRO A 240 5.13 -6.72 23.46
N GLU A 241 4.78 -6.45 22.20
CA GLU A 241 3.79 -5.44 21.79
C GLU A 241 2.55 -6.14 21.25
N ALA A 242 1.39 -5.84 21.83
CA ALA A 242 0.12 -6.40 21.40
C ALA A 242 -0.45 -5.66 20.18
N PHE A 243 -1.23 -6.37 19.39
CA PHE A 243 -1.99 -5.79 18.29
C PHE A 243 -3.33 -6.50 18.09
N SER A 244 -4.25 -5.77 17.46
CA SER A 244 -5.54 -6.27 17.03
C SER A 244 -5.92 -5.55 15.73
N VAL A 245 -6.24 -6.33 14.70
CA VAL A 245 -6.59 -5.82 13.35
C VAL A 245 -7.73 -6.66 12.77
N ALA A 246 -8.70 -6.00 12.13
CA ALA A 246 -9.70 -6.64 11.29
C ALA A 246 -9.21 -6.61 9.84
N ILE A 247 -9.28 -7.76 9.17
CA ILE A 247 -9.05 -7.90 7.74
C ILE A 247 -10.39 -8.26 7.11
N THR A 248 -10.90 -7.42 6.21
CA THR A 248 -12.19 -7.63 5.56
C THR A 248 -11.98 -7.94 4.08
N VAL A 249 -12.58 -9.03 3.59
CA VAL A 249 -12.64 -9.38 2.17
C VAL A 249 -14.08 -9.23 1.70
N LYS A 250 -14.29 -8.38 0.70
CA LYS A 250 -15.60 -8.06 0.12
C LYS A 250 -15.59 -8.35 -1.38
#